data_AF-A0A7Y8S2J6-F1
#
_entry.id   AF-A0A7Y8S2J6-F1
#
_cell.length_a   1.000
_cell.length_b   1.000
_cell.length_c   1.000
_cell.angle_alpha   90.00
_cell.angle_beta   90.00
_cell.angle_gamma   90.00
#
_symmetry.space_group_name_H-M   'P 1'
#
loop_
_entity.id
_entity.type
_entity.pdbx_description
1 polymer ?
#
loop_
_entity_poly.entity_id
_entity_poly.type
_entity_poly.pdbx_seq_one_letter_code
_entity_poly.pdbx_strand_id
1 'polypeptide(L)'
;MRLSDAIKELALGAVNAESPVDVMPAEVVSVSPLSIKIRDNDKLVIPSDLLVVAEHLTEHTREIELDGEKKTIRFYDQLNTGDYVMIAAMPGGQSFFVIDKI
;
A
#
# COMPACT_ATOMS: atom_id res chain seq x y z
N MET A 1 5.90 34.41 -22.34
CA MET A 1 6.46 33.08 -22.05
C MET A 1 7.55 32.77 -23.04
N ARG A 2 8.68 32.20 -22.60
CA ARG A 2 9.66 31.64 -23.52
C ARG A 2 9.19 30.24 -23.95
N LEU A 3 9.58 29.79 -25.14
CA LEU A 3 9.25 28.45 -25.64
C LEU A 3 9.68 27.33 -24.67
N SER A 4 10.79 27.55 -23.96
CA SER A 4 11.26 26.66 -22.89
C SER A 4 10.26 26.48 -21.75
N ASP A 5 9.48 27.51 -21.44
CA ASP A 5 8.53 27.49 -20.32
C ASP A 5 7.28 26.70 -20.73
N ALA A 6 6.80 26.89 -21.97
CA ALA A 6 5.69 26.12 -22.53
C ALA A 6 6.02 24.62 -22.67
N ILE A 7 7.26 24.28 -23.08
CA ILE A 7 7.70 22.88 -23.15
C ILE A 7 7.73 22.24 -21.75
N LYS A 8 8.23 22.97 -20.74
CA LYS A 8 8.24 22.49 -19.36
C LYS A 8 6.83 22.28 -18.82
N GLU A 9 5.92 23.20 -19.10
CA GLU A 9 4.52 23.12 -18.66
C GLU A 9 3.78 21.94 -19.29
N LEU A 10 3.96 21.72 -20.60
CA LEU A 10 3.41 20.55 -21.29
C LEU A 10 3.98 19.23 -20.76
N ALA A 11 5.30 19.18 -20.49
CA ALA A 11 5.94 18.00 -19.92
C ALA A 11 5.44 17.71 -18.49
N LEU A 12 5.31 18.74 -17.65
CA LEU A 12 4.73 18.59 -16.30
C LEU A 12 3.26 18.14 -16.37
N GLY A 13 2.50 18.70 -17.30
CA GLY A 13 1.09 18.35 -17.52
C GLY A 13 0.92 16.88 -17.90
N ALA A 14 1.78 16.35 -18.76
CA ALA A 14 1.77 14.94 -19.15
C ALA A 14 2.10 14.01 -17.98
N VAL A 15 3.12 14.33 -17.17
CA VAL A 15 3.50 13.54 -15.98
C VAL A 15 2.40 13.56 -14.92
N ASN A 16 1.80 14.72 -14.65
CA ASN A 16 0.74 14.84 -13.65
C ASN A 16 -0.56 14.15 -14.07
N ALA A 17 -0.80 14.00 -15.38
CA ALA A 17 -1.99 13.33 -15.92
C ALA A 17 -1.93 11.80 -15.85
N GLU A 18 -0.77 11.22 -15.52
CA GLU A 18 -0.52 9.78 -15.59
C GLU A 18 -1.16 8.95 -14.45
N SER A 19 -1.93 9.58 -13.54
CA SER A 19 -2.47 8.95 -12.32
C SER A 19 -1.40 8.17 -11.56
N PRO A 20 -0.54 8.85 -10.80
CA PRO A 20 0.71 8.29 -10.27
C PRO A 20 0.52 7.03 -9.41
N VAL A 21 -0.65 6.86 -8.80
CA VAL A 21 -0.97 5.73 -7.92
C VAL A 21 -2.22 5.04 -8.41
N ASP A 22 -2.12 3.72 -8.60
CA ASP A 22 -3.26 2.86 -8.92
C ASP A 22 -3.66 2.07 -7.68
N VAL A 23 -4.96 1.96 -7.40
CA VAL A 23 -5.49 1.31 -6.20
C VAL A 23 -6.34 0.13 -6.63
N MET A 24 -5.96 -1.07 -6.18
CA MET A 24 -6.55 -2.31 -6.65
C MET A 24 -6.66 -3.39 -5.58
N PRO A 25 -7.67 -4.29 -5.69
CA PRO A 25 -7.85 -5.37 -4.74
C PRO A 25 -6.86 -6.51 -5.00
N ALA A 26 -6.39 -7.11 -3.92
CA ALA A 26 -5.43 -8.19 -3.95
C ALA A 26 -5.73 -9.22 -2.84
N GLU A 27 -5.11 -10.40 -2.92
CA GLU A 27 -5.30 -11.49 -1.96
C GLU A 27 -3.95 -11.95 -1.43
N VAL A 28 -3.86 -12.15 -0.11
CA VAL A 28 -2.64 -12.64 0.55
C VAL A 28 -2.45 -14.13 0.26
N VAL A 29 -1.35 -14.48 -0.40
CA VAL A 29 -1.01 -15.87 -0.76
C VAL A 29 -0.15 -16.54 0.30
N SER A 30 0.76 -15.80 0.92
CA SER A 30 1.61 -16.28 2.02
C SER A 30 1.95 -15.14 2.97
N VAL A 31 2.26 -15.44 4.23
CA VAL A 31 2.56 -14.42 5.27
C VAL A 31 4.00 -14.45 5.77
N SER A 32 4.77 -15.49 5.47
CA SER A 32 6.18 -15.60 5.86
C SER A 32 6.98 -16.43 4.83
N PRO A 33 7.56 -15.80 3.80
CA PRO A 33 7.53 -14.36 3.50
C PRO A 33 6.15 -13.91 2.98
N LEU A 34 5.82 -12.63 3.17
CA LEU A 34 4.57 -12.05 2.68
C LEU A 34 4.54 -12.05 1.15
N SER A 35 3.48 -12.57 0.55
CA SER A 35 3.23 -12.44 -0.89
C SER A 35 1.75 -12.22 -1.16
N ILE A 36 1.47 -11.38 -2.17
CA ILE A 36 0.12 -10.94 -2.51
C ILE A 36 -0.10 -11.12 -4.01
N LYS A 37 -1.25 -11.64 -4.41
CA LYS A 37 -1.67 -11.75 -5.82
C LYS A 37 -2.73 -10.70 -6.16
N ILE A 38 -2.63 -10.10 -7.34
CA ILE A 38 -3.64 -9.16 -7.83
C ILE A 38 -4.84 -9.95 -8.35
N ARG A 39 -6.07 -9.61 -7.92
CA ARG A 39 -7.27 -10.39 -8.25
C ARG A 39 -7.59 -10.43 -9.75
N ASP A 40 -7.29 -9.35 -10.46
CA ASP A 40 -7.56 -9.25 -11.90
C ASP A 40 -6.45 -9.89 -12.75
N ASN A 41 -5.38 -10.38 -12.13
CA ASN A 41 -4.26 -11.02 -12.81
C ASN A 41 -3.58 -12.10 -11.95
N ASP A 42 -4.05 -13.34 -12.09
CA ASP A 42 -3.55 -14.52 -11.36
C ASP A 42 -2.05 -14.83 -11.59
N LYS A 43 -1.42 -14.21 -12.59
CA LYS A 43 0.01 -14.44 -12.90
C LYS A 43 0.95 -13.48 -12.17
N LEU A 44 0.41 -12.41 -11.57
CA LEU A 44 1.22 -11.37 -10.95
C LEU A 44 1.20 -11.53 -9.42
N VAL A 45 2.22 -12.21 -8.90
CA VAL A 45 2.48 -12.33 -7.46
C VAL A 45 3.56 -11.33 -7.07
N ILE A 46 3.23 -10.46 -6.13
CA ILE A 46 4.12 -9.42 -5.60
C ILE A 46 4.87 -10.02 -4.40
N PRO A 47 6.22 -10.08 -4.45
CA PRO A 47 7.04 -10.59 -3.35
C PRO A 47 7.16 -9.56 -2.21
N SER A 48 7.52 -10.04 -1.03
CA SER A 48 7.69 -9.24 0.19
C SER A 48 8.55 -7.99 0.02
N ASP A 49 9.58 -8.07 -0.81
CA ASP A 49 10.58 -7.01 -0.98
C ASP A 49 9.99 -5.75 -1.66
N LEU A 50 8.86 -5.91 -2.36
CA LEU A 50 8.14 -4.80 -3.00
C LEU A 50 6.94 -4.34 -2.15
N LEU A 51 6.65 -5.00 -1.03
CA LEU A 51 5.49 -4.73 -0.20
C LEU A 51 5.86 -3.82 0.97
N VAL A 52 5.09 -2.76 1.14
CA VAL A 52 5.11 -1.90 2.33
C VAL A 52 3.78 -2.08 3.04
N VAL A 53 3.82 -2.63 4.25
CA VAL A 53 2.61 -2.95 5.02
C VAL A 53 2.34 -1.86 6.04
N ALA A 54 1.11 -1.36 6.10
CA ALA A 54 0.69 -0.43 7.13
C ALA A 54 0.83 -1.05 8.54
N GLU A 55 1.28 -0.26 9.52
CA GLU A 55 1.52 -0.74 10.90
C GLU A 55 0.30 -1.45 11.50
N HIS A 56 -0.91 -0.94 11.23
CA HIS A 56 -2.13 -1.51 11.77
C HIS A 56 -2.48 -2.89 11.20
N LEU A 57 -1.83 -3.31 10.12
CA LEU A 57 -1.94 -4.64 9.52
C LEU A 57 -0.83 -5.58 10.03
N THR A 58 -0.18 -5.20 11.13
CA THR A 58 0.83 -5.99 11.83
C THR A 58 0.47 -6.10 13.30
N GLU A 59 1.11 -7.05 13.98
CA GLU A 59 1.04 -7.10 15.43
C GLU A 59 1.78 -5.89 16.02
N HIS A 60 1.04 -4.99 16.66
CA HIS A 60 1.58 -3.74 17.18
C HIS A 60 0.93 -3.39 18.52
N THR A 61 1.55 -2.46 19.25
CA THR A 61 1.12 -2.05 20.59
C THR A 61 0.97 -0.53 20.62
N ARG A 62 -0.14 -0.02 21.15
CA ARG A 62 -0.37 1.42 21.32
C ARG A 62 -0.69 1.77 22.77
N GLU A 63 -0.18 2.91 23.21
CA GLU A 63 -0.63 3.57 24.43
C GLU A 63 -1.89 4.36 24.09
N ILE A 64 -2.96 4.12 24.86
CA ILE A 64 -4.19 4.88 24.78
C ILE A 64 -4.51 5.49 26.14
N GLU A 65 -5.23 6.61 26.15
CA GLU A 65 -5.74 7.22 27.36
C GLU A 65 -7.23 6.90 27.50
N LEU A 66 -7.60 6.24 28.60
CA LEU A 66 -8.99 5.94 28.96
C LEU A 66 -9.26 6.52 30.33
N ASP A 67 -10.22 7.44 30.41
CA ASP A 67 -10.62 8.10 31.66
C ASP A 67 -9.46 8.78 32.41
N GLY A 68 -8.47 9.31 31.68
CA GLY A 68 -7.27 9.95 32.24
C GLY A 68 -6.16 8.97 32.67
N GLU A 69 -6.35 7.66 32.50
CA GLU A 69 -5.33 6.65 32.72
C GLU A 69 -4.72 6.17 31.40
N LYS A 70 -3.39 6.15 31.34
CA LYS A 70 -2.65 5.56 30.22
C LYS A 70 -2.65 4.03 30.31
N LYS A 71 -3.06 3.37 29.24
CA LYS A 71 -3.09 1.91 29.12
C LYS A 71 -2.42 1.49 27.83
N THR A 72 -1.69 0.38 27.91
CA THR A 72 -1.01 -0.22 26.76
C THR A 72 -1.87 -1.37 26.23
N ILE A 73 -2.29 -1.28 24.96
CA ILE A 73 -3.09 -2.31 24.28
C ILE A 73 -2.28 -2.92 23.15
N ARG A 74 -2.32 -4.26 23.06
CA ARG A 74 -1.75 -5.05 21.97
C ARG A 74 -2.83 -5.41 20.96
N PHE A 75 -2.56 -5.13 19.69
CA PHE A 75 -3.44 -5.37 18.56
C PHE A 75 -2.93 -6.58 17.77
N TYR A 76 -3.84 -7.46 17.36
CA TYR A 76 -3.56 -8.72 16.66
C TYR A 76 -4.17 -8.69 15.25
N ASP A 77 -3.89 -7.62 14.52
CA ASP A 77 -4.51 -7.32 13.22
C ASP A 77 -3.63 -7.74 12.03
N GLN A 78 -2.63 -8.59 12.28
CA GLN A 78 -1.71 -9.08 11.25
C GLN A 78 -2.42 -9.73 10.05
N LEU A 79 -1.83 -9.62 8.86
CA LEU A 79 -2.32 -10.30 7.64
C LEU A 79 -2.26 -11.83 7.79
N ASN A 80 -3.31 -12.50 7.32
CA ASN A 80 -3.41 -13.96 7.22
C ASN A 80 -3.51 -14.40 5.76
N THR A 81 -3.15 -15.65 5.48
CA THR A 81 -3.32 -16.23 4.14
C THR A 81 -4.80 -16.30 3.79
N GLY A 82 -5.14 -15.81 2.60
CA GLY A 82 -6.52 -15.67 2.12
C GLY A 82 -7.18 -14.33 2.47
N ASP A 83 -6.52 -13.45 3.23
CA ASP A 83 -7.06 -12.10 3.47
C ASP A 83 -7.16 -11.32 2.14
N TYR A 84 -8.28 -10.62 1.95
CA TYR A 84 -8.45 -9.65 0.88
C TYR A 84 -7.96 -8.29 1.36
N VAL A 85 -7.17 -7.63 0.53
CA VAL A 85 -6.58 -6.33 0.86
C VAL A 85 -6.69 -5.37 -0.31
N MET A 86 -6.71 -4.08 0.01
CA MET A 86 -6.53 -3.03 -0.97
C MET A 86 -5.05 -2.63 -1.00
N ILE A 87 -4.46 -2.59 -2.21
CA ILE A 87 -3.07 -2.14 -2.40
C ILE A 87 -3.02 -0.89 -3.26
N ALA A 88 -2.06 -0.01 -2.97
CA ALA A 88 -1.68 1.10 -3.83
C ALA A 88 -0.36 0.78 -4.54
N ALA A 89 -0.38 0.72 -5.86
CA ALA A 89 0.81 0.61 -6.69
C ALA A 89 1.45 1.99 -6.85
N MET A 90 2.67 2.17 -6.33
CA MET A 90 3.40 3.43 -6.45
C MET A 90 3.97 3.60 -7.87
N PRO A 91 4.18 4.86 -8.33
CA PRO A 91 4.73 5.10 -9.66
C PRO A 91 6.09 4.41 -9.82
N GLY A 92 6.33 3.87 -11.01
CA GLY A 92 7.54 3.09 -11.31
C GLY A 92 7.45 1.62 -10.92
N GLY A 93 6.36 1.16 -10.29
CA GLY A 93 6.05 -0.27 -10.09
C GLY A 93 6.98 -1.02 -9.14
N GLN A 94 7.84 -0.30 -8.42
CA GLN A 94 8.84 -0.88 -7.51
C GLN A 94 8.32 -1.07 -6.08
N SER A 95 7.16 -0.49 -5.74
CA SER A 95 6.62 -0.58 -4.38
C SER A 95 5.10 -0.60 -4.40
N PHE A 96 4.54 -1.45 -3.56
CA PHE A 96 3.11 -1.62 -3.36
C PHE A 96 2.80 -1.44 -1.88
N PHE A 97 1.94 -0.48 -1.58
CA PHE A 97 1.53 -0.19 -0.21
C PHE A 97 0.25 -0.95 0.11
N VAL A 98 0.26 -1.80 1.13
CA VAL A 98 -0.93 -2.49 1.62
C VAL A 98 -1.69 -1.53 2.53
N ILE A 99 -2.84 -1.06 2.07
CA ILE A 99 -3.62 -0.01 2.73
C ILE A 99 -4.44 -0.60 3.86
N ASP A 100 -5.32 -1.55 3.55
CA ASP A 100 -6.23 -2.12 4.53
C ASP A 100 -6.79 -3.48 4.07
N LYS A 101 -7.41 -4.22 4.98
CA LYS A 101 -8.21 -5.41 4.66
C LYS A 101 -9.61 -4.99 4.19
N ILE A 102 -10.19 -5.72 3.24
CA ILE A 102 -11.52 -5.44 2.66
C ILE A 102 -12.47 -6.64 2.75
#